data_AF-A0A5D3BD74-F1
#
_entry.id   AF-A0A5D3BD74-F1
#
_cell.length_a   1.000
_cell.length_b   1.000
_cell.length_c   1.000
_cell.angle_alpha   90.00
_cell.angle_beta   90.00
_cell.angle_gamma   90.00
#
_symmetry.space_group_name_H-M   'P 1'
#
loop_
_entity.id
_entity.type
_entity.pdbx_description
1 polymer ?
#
loop_
_entity_poly.entity_id
_entity_poly.type
_entity_poly.pdbx_seq_one_letter_code
_entity_poly.pdbx_strand_id
1 'polypeptide(L)'
;MPVYGSKDLILTGYTDSDFQTDRDFRKSTSGSVFTLNGGAVVWRSIKQGCIADSTMEAEYVAACEAAKEAVWLRKILIDLEVVPNMSKPITLYCDNSGAVANSREPRSHKRGKHIERKYHLIREIVHRGDVIVTQIASTHNGADPFTKPLTAKVFEGHLESLGLRDMPHLI
;
A
#
# COMPACT_ATOMS: atom_id res chain seq x y z
N MET A 1 -21.71 -6.29 13.68
CA MET A 1 -22.21 -6.25 12.29
C MET A 1 -21.83 -4.91 11.68
N PRO A 2 -21.05 -4.86 10.58
CA PRO A 2 -20.77 -3.61 9.89
C PRO A 2 -22.07 -3.11 9.24
N VAL A 3 -22.54 -1.93 9.64
CA VAL A 3 -23.72 -1.28 9.05
C VAL A 3 -23.25 -0.39 7.91
N TYR A 4 -23.31 -0.88 6.67
CA TYR A 4 -22.99 -0.08 5.49
C TYR A 4 -24.22 0.74 5.06
N GLY A 5 -24.30 1.98 5.54
CA GLY A 5 -25.24 2.97 5.01
C GLY A 5 -24.73 3.50 3.66
N SER A 6 -25.54 3.33 2.61
CA SER A 6 -25.70 4.18 1.40
C SER A 6 -24.55 5.11 0.94
N LYS A 7 -23.30 4.67 1.03
CA LYS A 7 -22.13 5.29 0.41
C LYS A 7 -21.46 4.21 -0.42
N ASP A 8 -21.07 4.56 -1.65
CA ASP A 8 -20.24 3.70 -2.48
C ASP A 8 -19.07 3.18 -1.64
N LEU A 9 -18.87 1.86 -1.65
CA LEU A 9 -17.76 1.23 -0.94
C LEU A 9 -16.46 1.56 -1.65
N ILE A 10 -15.59 2.32 -0.99
CA ILE A 10 -14.32 2.78 -1.56
C ILE A 10 -13.18 1.92 -1.02
N LEU A 11 -12.55 1.16 -1.90
CA LEU A 11 -11.28 0.47 -1.62
C LEU A 11 -10.13 1.46 -1.74
N THR A 12 -9.34 1.60 -0.67
CA THR A 12 -8.15 2.45 -0.62
C THR A 12 -6.95 1.62 -0.16
N GLY A 13 -5.82 1.75 -0.85
CA GLY A 13 -4.56 1.09 -0.47
C GLY A 13 -3.55 2.08 0.10
N TYR A 14 -2.69 1.57 0.97
CA TYR A 14 -1.53 2.26 1.53
C TYR A 14 -0.31 1.34 1.41
N THR A 15 0.85 1.92 1.12
CA THR A 15 2.13 1.20 1.04
C THR A 15 3.23 2.01 1.69
N ASP A 16 4.19 1.30 2.29
CA ASP A 16 5.39 1.86 2.89
C ASP A 16 6.52 0.81 2.84
N SER A 17 7.74 1.23 3.08
CA SER A 17 8.87 0.34 3.30
C SER A 17 9.81 0.84 4.39
N ASP A 18 10.49 -0.10 5.05
CA ASP A 18 11.63 0.22 5.90
C ASP A 18 12.93 -0.37 5.31
N PHE A 19 13.86 0.52 5.00
CA PHE A 19 15.02 0.26 4.15
C PHE A 19 16.12 -0.51 4.91
N GLN A 20 16.55 -1.64 4.33
CA GLN A 20 17.65 -2.47 4.87
C GLN A 20 17.52 -2.84 6.36
N THR A 21 16.28 -3.09 6.80
CA THR A 21 15.97 -3.52 8.17
C THR A 21 16.58 -4.86 8.55
N ASP A 22 16.70 -5.77 7.58
CA ASP A 22 17.40 -7.05 7.78
C ASP A 22 18.92 -6.83 7.79
N ARG A 23 19.56 -6.96 8.95
CA ARG A 23 21.01 -6.72 9.11
C ARG A 23 21.87 -7.79 8.44
N ASP A 24 21.33 -9.00 8.27
CA ASP A 24 22.05 -10.14 7.71
C ASP A 24 22.01 -10.10 6.18
N PHE A 25 20.84 -9.83 5.61
CA PHE A 25 20.63 -9.85 4.16
C PHE A 25 20.53 -8.47 3.51
N ARG A 26 20.50 -7.38 4.31
CA ARG A 26 20.30 -5.99 3.85
C ARG A 26 19.06 -5.81 2.99
N LYS A 27 18.04 -6.60 3.27
CA LYS A 27 16.73 -6.51 2.62
C LYS A 27 15.83 -5.57 3.39
N SER A 28 15.04 -4.81 2.64
CA SER A 28 14.02 -3.93 3.20
C SER A 28 12.77 -4.74 3.59
N THR A 29 11.91 -4.16 4.42
CA THR A 29 10.60 -4.70 4.77
C THR A 29 9.53 -3.85 4.10
N SER A 30 8.63 -4.48 3.35
CA SER A 30 7.47 -3.82 2.74
C SER A 30 6.24 -4.00 3.63
N GLY A 31 5.47 -2.93 3.78
CA GLY A 31 4.18 -2.94 4.45
C GLY A 31 3.10 -2.41 3.52
N SER A 32 1.90 -2.99 3.63
CA SER A 32 0.73 -2.50 2.92
C SER A 32 -0.55 -2.79 3.69
N VAL A 33 -1.54 -1.92 3.56
CA VAL A 33 -2.88 -2.13 4.08
C VAL A 33 -3.92 -1.60 3.10
N PHE A 34 -5.03 -2.31 2.97
CA PHE A 34 -6.19 -1.94 2.19
C PHE A 34 -7.37 -1.76 3.11
N THR A 35 -8.08 -0.64 2.94
CA THR A 35 -9.28 -0.30 3.70
C THR A 35 -10.49 -0.25 2.78
N LEU A 36 -11.65 -0.63 3.31
CA LEU A 36 -12.96 -0.50 2.68
C LEU A 36 -13.81 0.44 3.54
N ASN A 37 -14.05 1.67 3.07
CA ASN A 37 -14.69 2.75 3.84
C ASN A 37 -14.06 2.98 5.22
N GLY A 38 -12.73 2.93 5.30
CA GLY A 38 -11.96 3.22 6.51
C GLY A 38 -11.73 2.02 7.44
N GLY A 39 -12.36 0.88 7.20
CA GLY A 39 -12.03 -0.36 7.92
C GLY A 39 -10.96 -1.17 7.17
N ALA A 40 -9.88 -1.56 7.83
CA ALA A 40 -8.87 -2.45 7.24
C ALA A 40 -9.47 -3.82 6.89
N VAL A 41 -9.26 -4.26 5.65
CA VAL A 41 -9.76 -5.54 5.13
C VAL A 41 -8.64 -6.51 4.74
N VAL A 42 -7.49 -5.99 4.31
CA VAL A 42 -6.29 -6.78 4.00
C VAL A 42 -5.05 -5.99 4.43
N TRP A 43 -4.07 -6.66 5.02
CA TRP A 43 -2.79 -6.07 5.40
C TRP A 43 -1.66 -7.07 5.23
N ARG A 44 -0.44 -6.55 5.12
CA ARG A 44 0.77 -7.35 4.94
C ARG A 44 1.99 -6.61 5.47
N SER A 45 2.89 -7.36 6.11
CA SER A 45 4.27 -6.96 6.38
C SER A 45 5.18 -8.09 5.89
N ILE A 46 6.14 -7.80 5.01
CA ILE A 46 6.98 -8.84 4.39
C ILE A 46 8.36 -8.32 4.01
N LYS A 47 9.39 -9.14 4.24
CA LYS A 47 10.75 -8.90 3.73
C LYS A 47 10.78 -8.93 2.19
N GLN A 48 11.41 -7.95 1.58
CA GLN A 48 11.54 -7.85 0.12
C GLN A 48 12.37 -9.00 -0.47
N GLY A 49 11.98 -9.43 -1.68
CA GLY A 49 12.69 -10.49 -2.40
C GLY A 49 14.07 -10.05 -2.92
N CYS A 50 14.20 -8.78 -3.30
CA CYS A 50 15.42 -8.15 -3.79
C CYS A 50 16.05 -7.22 -2.74
N ILE A 51 17.33 -6.92 -2.92
CA ILE A 51 18.02 -5.83 -2.21
C ILE A 51 17.74 -4.56 -3.00
N ALA A 52 17.32 -3.50 -2.31
CA ALA A 52 17.16 -2.17 -2.88
C ALA A 52 18.42 -1.35 -2.59
N ASP A 53 18.81 -0.46 -3.51
CA ASP A 53 19.98 0.40 -3.35
C ASP A 53 19.63 1.77 -2.74
N SER A 54 18.33 2.06 -2.56
CA SER A 54 17.86 3.27 -1.87
C SER A 54 16.49 3.08 -1.21
N THR A 55 16.14 3.97 -0.29
CA THR A 55 14.78 4.06 0.28
C THR A 55 13.74 4.22 -0.82
N MET A 56 13.99 5.04 -1.84
CA MET A 56 13.04 5.21 -2.97
C MET A 56 12.79 3.90 -3.72
N GLU A 57 13.82 3.09 -3.94
CA GLU A 57 13.67 1.79 -4.58
C GLU A 57 12.92 0.80 -3.70
N ALA A 58 13.17 0.79 -2.39
CA ALA A 58 12.43 -0.03 -1.44
C ALA A 58 10.93 0.34 -1.42
N GLU A 59 10.62 1.63 -1.41
CA GLU A 59 9.25 2.15 -1.50
C GLU A 59 8.59 1.74 -2.81
N TYR A 60 9.34 1.81 -3.92
CA TYR A 60 8.85 1.40 -5.22
C TYR A 60 8.54 -0.09 -5.30
N VAL A 61 9.39 -0.93 -4.69
CA VAL A 61 9.16 -2.38 -4.58
C VAL A 61 7.91 -2.66 -3.76
N ALA A 62 7.71 -1.96 -2.64
CA ALA A 62 6.51 -2.08 -1.82
C ALA A 62 5.25 -1.68 -2.60
N ALA A 63 5.28 -0.52 -3.26
CA ALA A 63 4.18 -0.02 -4.08
C ALA A 63 3.83 -0.95 -5.23
N CYS A 64 4.83 -1.59 -5.86
CA CYS A 64 4.60 -2.56 -6.93
C CYS A 64 3.87 -3.81 -6.41
N GLU A 65 4.24 -4.34 -5.23
CA GLU A 65 3.54 -5.48 -4.64
C GLU A 65 2.13 -5.11 -4.18
N ALA A 66 1.95 -3.95 -3.56
CA ALA A 66 0.64 -3.44 -3.19
C ALA A 66 -0.26 -3.21 -4.43
N ALA A 67 0.28 -2.69 -5.54
CA ALA A 67 -0.49 -2.52 -6.77
C ALA A 67 -1.01 -3.86 -7.34
N LYS A 68 -0.22 -4.93 -7.25
CA LYS A 68 -0.68 -6.28 -7.63
C LYS A 68 -1.80 -6.76 -6.72
N GLU A 69 -1.66 -6.54 -5.41
CA GLU A 69 -2.69 -6.87 -4.42
C GLU A 69 -3.98 -6.11 -4.71
N ALA A 70 -3.90 -4.81 -5.05
CA ALA A 70 -5.05 -3.98 -5.42
C ALA A 70 -5.79 -4.54 -6.64
N VAL A 71 -5.07 -4.96 -7.68
CA VAL A 71 -5.66 -5.59 -8.88
C VAL A 71 -6.36 -6.90 -8.54
N TRP A 72 -5.77 -7.70 -7.64
CA TRP A 72 -6.37 -8.95 -7.17
C TRP A 72 -7.62 -8.68 -6.31
N LEU A 73 -7.55 -7.75 -5.37
CA LEU A 73 -8.67 -7.34 -4.51
C LEU A 73 -9.84 -6.78 -5.32
N ARG A 74 -9.56 -5.97 -6.35
CA ARG A 74 -10.58 -5.50 -7.28
C ARG A 74 -11.40 -6.66 -7.85
N LYS A 75 -10.73 -7.70 -8.35
CA LYS A 75 -11.39 -8.87 -8.94
C LYS A 75 -12.26 -9.58 -7.91
N ILE A 76 -11.71 -9.87 -6.73
CA ILE A 76 -12.46 -10.53 -5.66
C ILE A 76 -13.69 -9.72 -5.22
N LEU A 77 -13.57 -8.40 -5.05
CA LEU A 77 -14.69 -7.58 -4.60
C LEU A 77 -15.80 -7.46 -5.66
N ILE A 78 -15.45 -7.54 -6.94
CA ILE A 78 -16.42 -7.62 -8.05
C ILE A 78 -17.07 -9.00 -8.07
N ASP A 79 -16.27 -10.08 -8.03
CA ASP A 79 -16.74 -11.47 -8.10
C ASP A 79 -17.64 -11.85 -6.92
N LEU A 80 -17.40 -11.27 -5.74
CA LEU A 80 -18.24 -11.45 -4.54
C LEU A 80 -19.42 -10.47 -4.46
N GLU A 81 -19.63 -9.63 -5.47
CA GLU A 81 -20.68 -8.61 -5.52
C GLU A 81 -20.66 -7.60 -4.35
N VAL A 82 -19.51 -7.45 -3.68
CA VAL A 82 -19.33 -6.50 -2.57
C VAL A 82 -19.25 -5.07 -3.12
N VAL A 83 -18.50 -4.88 -4.21
CA VAL A 83 -18.41 -3.60 -4.94
C VAL A 83 -18.56 -3.90 -6.44
N PRO A 84 -19.80 -4.18 -6.91
CA PRO A 84 -20.02 -4.75 -8.23
C PRO A 84 -19.59 -3.82 -9.37
N ASN A 85 -19.54 -2.50 -9.12
CA ASN A 85 -19.15 -1.48 -10.10
C ASN A 85 -17.97 -0.65 -9.60
N MET A 86 -16.75 -1.13 -9.83
CA MET A 86 -15.52 -0.39 -9.52
C MET A 86 -14.96 0.27 -10.79
N SER A 87 -15.61 1.31 -11.32
CA SER A 87 -15.18 1.96 -12.57
C SER A 87 -13.95 2.87 -12.42
N LYS A 88 -13.66 3.33 -11.21
CA LYS A 88 -12.52 4.22 -10.92
C LYS A 88 -11.26 3.43 -10.57
N PRO A 89 -10.05 3.97 -10.86
CA PRO A 89 -8.80 3.42 -10.36
C PRO A 89 -8.79 3.34 -8.82
N ILE A 90 -8.16 2.31 -8.26
CA ILE A 90 -7.95 2.23 -6.80
C ILE A 90 -6.84 3.21 -6.43
N THR A 91 -7.07 4.06 -5.43
CA THR A 91 -6.02 4.93 -4.91
C THR A 91 -5.06 4.12 -4.05
N LEU A 92 -3.78 4.13 -4.40
CA LEU A 92 -2.68 3.57 -3.61
C LEU A 92 -1.81 4.71 -3.09
N TYR A 93 -1.86 4.95 -1.78
CA TYR A 93 -1.07 5.98 -1.11
C TYR A 93 0.34 5.49 -0.78
N CYS A 94 1.34 6.31 -1.11
CA CYS A 94 2.76 6.11 -0.78
C CYS A 94 3.33 7.45 -0.30
N ASP A 95 4.15 7.45 0.73
CA ASP A 95 4.69 8.70 1.28
C ASP A 95 5.94 9.22 0.53
N ASN A 96 6.56 8.36 -0.28
CA ASN A 96 7.76 8.68 -1.04
C ASN A 96 7.44 9.30 -2.41
N SER A 97 7.66 10.61 -2.52
CA SER A 97 7.45 11.36 -3.76
C SER A 97 8.26 10.84 -4.95
N GLY A 98 9.45 10.29 -4.72
CA GLY A 98 10.28 9.68 -5.75
C GLY A 98 9.63 8.42 -6.33
N ALA A 99 9.07 7.56 -5.47
CA ALA A 99 8.36 6.36 -5.90
C ALA A 99 7.08 6.71 -6.67
N VAL A 100 6.30 7.68 -6.15
CA VAL A 100 5.08 8.19 -6.81
C VAL A 100 5.39 8.79 -8.18
N ALA A 101 6.45 9.57 -8.32
CA ALA A 101 6.84 10.15 -9.61
C ALA A 101 7.22 9.06 -10.63
N ASN A 102 7.99 8.04 -10.19
CA ASN A 102 8.46 6.97 -11.06
C ASN A 102 7.36 5.98 -11.48
N SER A 103 6.23 5.91 -10.78
CA SER A 103 5.10 5.06 -11.17
C SER A 103 4.28 5.68 -12.30
N ARG A 104 4.31 7.01 -12.44
CA ARG A 104 3.58 7.76 -13.48
C ARG A 104 4.39 7.94 -14.75
N GLU A 105 5.67 8.24 -14.63
CA GLU A 105 6.52 8.55 -15.79
C GLU A 105 7.84 7.77 -15.76
N PRO A 106 8.29 7.21 -16.90
CA PRO A 106 9.61 6.65 -17.04
C PRO A 106 10.71 7.73 -16.96
N ARG A 107 11.15 8.05 -15.74
CA ARG A 107 12.43 8.72 -15.55
C ARG A 107 13.55 7.72 -15.81
N SER A 108 14.37 8.01 -16.81
CA SER A 108 15.51 7.16 -17.19
C SER A 108 16.56 7.19 -16.08
N HIS A 109 16.61 6.13 -15.27
CA HIS A 109 17.69 5.91 -14.32
C HIS A 109 18.41 4.61 -14.69
N LYS A 110 19.62 4.74 -15.27
CA LYS A 110 20.53 3.61 -15.55
C LYS A 110 20.85 2.72 -14.33
N ARG A 111 20.45 3.12 -13.12
CA ARG A 111 20.75 2.50 -11.83
C ARG A 111 19.75 1.41 -11.38
N GLY A 112 18.53 1.38 -11.92
CA GLY A 112 17.44 0.50 -11.42
C GLY A 112 17.31 -0.88 -12.09
N LYS A 113 18.32 -1.38 -12.80
CA LYS A 113 18.20 -2.64 -13.59
C LYS A 113 17.75 -3.84 -12.74
N HIS A 114 18.21 -3.92 -11.50
CA HIS A 114 17.92 -5.03 -10.60
C HIS A 114 16.44 -5.07 -10.15
N ILE A 115 15.70 -3.96 -10.27
CA ILE A 115 14.25 -3.87 -10.02
C ILE A 115 13.46 -3.43 -11.27
N GLU A 116 14.05 -3.50 -12.47
CA GLU A 116 13.43 -3.04 -13.72
C GLU A 116 12.04 -3.65 -13.97
N ARG A 117 11.88 -4.93 -13.65
CA ARG A 117 10.58 -5.62 -13.75
C ARG A 117 9.50 -4.96 -12.90
N LYS A 118 9.84 -4.42 -11.72
CA LYS A 118 8.89 -3.71 -10.84
C LYS A 118 8.46 -2.39 -11.47
N TYR A 119 9.41 -1.65 -12.07
CA TYR A 119 9.11 -0.42 -12.82
C TYR A 119 8.12 -0.66 -13.94
N HIS A 120 8.33 -1.70 -14.76
CA HIS A 120 7.40 -2.00 -15.84
C HIS A 120 6.02 -2.41 -15.34
N LEU A 121 5.96 -3.27 -14.33
CA LEU A 121 4.69 -3.81 -13.86
C LEU A 121 3.77 -2.73 -13.26
N ILE A 122 4.27 -1.91 -12.34
CA ILE A 122 3.41 -0.88 -11.72
C ILE A 122 2.99 0.19 -12.75
N ARG A 123 3.87 0.55 -13.69
CA ARG A 123 3.53 1.49 -14.77
C ARG A 123 2.45 0.92 -15.69
N GLU A 124 2.50 -0.38 -15.98
CA GLU A 124 1.46 -1.05 -16.75
C GLU A 124 0.11 -1.03 -16.01
N ILE A 125 0.10 -1.33 -14.71
CA ILE A 125 -1.10 -1.27 -13.86
C ILE A 125 -1.68 0.15 -13.83
N VAL A 126 -0.82 1.17 -13.67
CA VAL A 126 -1.23 2.58 -13.68
C VAL A 126 -1.77 3.00 -15.06
N HIS A 127 -1.09 2.60 -16.14
CA HIS A 127 -1.49 2.91 -17.51
C HIS A 127 -2.84 2.29 -17.89
N ARG A 128 -3.13 1.07 -17.41
CA ARG A 128 -4.44 0.41 -17.58
C ARG A 128 -5.56 1.09 -16.79
N GLY A 129 -5.23 1.99 -15.86
CA GLY A 129 -6.20 2.65 -15.00
C GLY A 129 -6.69 1.78 -13.84
N ASP A 130 -6.00 0.67 -13.53
CA ASP A 130 -6.39 -0.21 -12.42
C ASP A 130 -6.12 0.46 -11.06
N VAL A 131 -5.00 1.19 -10.97
CA VAL A 131 -4.49 1.84 -9.75
C VAL A 131 -3.99 3.25 -10.08
N ILE A 132 -4.20 4.20 -9.18
CA ILE A 132 -3.52 5.49 -9.17
C ILE A 132 -2.62 5.60 -7.93
N VAL A 133 -1.32 5.81 -8.14
CA VAL A 133 -0.38 6.02 -7.03
C VAL A 133 -0.35 7.50 -6.67
N THR A 134 -0.58 7.82 -5.40
CA THR A 134 -0.71 9.20 -4.89
C THR A 134 0.14 9.41 -3.65
N GLN A 135 0.73 10.59 -3.54
CA GLN A 135 1.52 10.95 -2.36
C GLN A 135 0.62 11.18 -1.14
N ILE A 136 1.05 10.71 0.02
CA ILE A 136 0.48 11.04 1.32
C ILE A 136 1.58 11.52 2.27
N ALA A 137 1.24 12.23 3.35
CA ALA A 137 2.21 12.48 4.41
C ALA A 137 2.41 11.21 5.25
N SER A 138 3.65 10.90 5.66
CA SER A 138 3.95 9.69 6.45
C SER A 138 3.08 9.55 7.69
N THR A 139 2.81 10.65 8.41
CA THR A 139 1.93 10.66 9.59
C THR A 139 0.48 10.20 9.33
N HIS A 140 0.06 10.16 8.07
CA HIS A 140 -1.27 9.68 7.66
C HIS A 140 -1.18 8.38 6.84
N ASN A 141 0.02 7.81 6.67
CA ASN A 141 0.21 6.59 5.92
C ASN A 141 -0.18 5.38 6.78
N GLY A 142 -1.32 4.76 6.51
CA GLY A 142 -1.80 3.58 7.26
C GLY A 142 -0.87 2.37 7.17
N ALA A 143 0.13 2.39 6.28
CA ALA A 143 1.12 1.32 6.13
C ALA A 143 2.29 1.39 7.13
N ASP A 144 2.52 2.52 7.80
CA ASP A 144 3.65 2.71 8.73
C ASP A 144 3.72 1.66 9.87
N PRO A 145 2.60 1.22 10.49
CA PRO A 145 2.63 0.17 11.49
C PRO A 145 3.14 -1.19 11.00
N PHE A 146 3.18 -1.40 9.68
CA PHE A 146 3.59 -2.66 9.06
C PHE A 146 5.06 -2.68 8.63
N THR A 147 5.80 -1.59 8.85
CA THR A 147 7.19 -1.42 8.40
C THR A 147 8.09 -0.92 9.51
N LYS A 148 7.61 -0.02 10.37
CA LYS A 148 8.42 0.73 11.33
C LYS A 148 8.03 0.40 12.77
N PRO A 149 8.98 0.39 13.71
CA PRO A 149 8.65 0.45 15.13
C PRO A 149 8.11 1.85 15.47
N LEU A 150 6.86 1.93 15.92
CA LEU A 150 6.18 3.19 16.24
C LEU A 150 6.07 3.39 17.75
N THR A 151 6.01 4.65 18.20
CA THR A 151 5.62 4.97 19.58
C THR A 151 4.16 4.61 19.81
N ALA A 152 3.79 4.25 21.05
CA ALA A 152 2.43 3.83 21.38
C ALA A 152 1.36 4.82 20.89
N LYS A 153 1.56 6.12 21.14
CA LYS A 153 0.64 7.18 20.71
C LYS A 153 0.43 7.23 19.18
N VAL A 154 1.50 7.06 18.41
CA VAL A 154 1.42 7.08 16.94
C VAL A 154 0.74 5.79 16.43
N PHE A 155 1.10 4.65 17.03
CA PHE A 155 0.49 3.37 16.72
C PHE A 155 -1.03 3.39 16.97
N GLU A 156 -1.47 3.85 18.14
CA GLU A 156 -2.89 4.00 18.49
C GLU A 156 -3.65 4.89 17.49
N GLY A 157 -3.08 6.03 17.10
CA GLY A 157 -3.66 6.89 16.06
C GLY A 157 -3.83 6.18 14.71
N HIS A 158 -2.88 5.32 14.33
CA HIS A 158 -3.05 4.50 13.14
C HIS A 158 -4.13 3.42 13.30
N LEU A 159 -4.25 2.77 14.47
CA LEU A 159 -5.30 1.77 14.71
C LEU A 159 -6.69 2.38 14.52
N GLU A 160 -6.93 3.58 15.06
CA GLU A 160 -8.17 4.31 14.86
C GLU A 160 -8.43 4.62 13.37
N SER A 161 -7.39 5.02 12.64
CA SER A 161 -7.47 5.29 11.19
C SER A 161 -7.79 4.06 10.35
N LEU A 162 -7.43 2.87 10.86
CA LEU A 162 -7.71 1.56 10.27
C LEU A 162 -9.06 0.98 10.70
N GLY A 163 -9.83 1.72 11.50
CA GLY A 163 -11.15 1.32 11.98
C GLY A 163 -11.12 0.33 13.14
N LEU A 164 -9.95 0.10 13.75
CA LEU A 164 -9.84 -0.69 14.98
C LEU A 164 -10.32 0.15 16.15
N ARG A 165 -11.26 -0.41 16.92
CA ARG A 165 -11.83 0.23 18.10
C ARG A 165 -11.76 -0.73 19.26
N ASP A 166 -11.40 -0.22 20.43
CA ASP A 166 -11.58 -0.97 21.65
C ASP A 166 -13.07 -1.17 21.91
N MET A 167 -13.47 -2.40 22.20
CA MET A 167 -14.86 -2.78 22.45
C MET A 167 -14.98 -3.35 23.87
N PRO A 168 -14.84 -2.51 24.91
CA PRO A 168 -14.79 -2.94 26.31
C PRO A 168 -16.11 -3.54 26.84
N HIS A 169 -17.16 -3.57 26.03
CA HIS A 169 -18.49 -4.08 26.40
C HIS A 169 -18.89 -5.38 25.66
N LEU A 170 -18.00 -5.94 24.83
CA LEU A 170 -18.25 -7.16 24.03
C LEU A 170 -17.47 -8.39 24.51
N ILE A 171 -16.85 -8.32 25.69
CA ILE A 171 -16.09 -9.41 26.32
C ILE A 171 -16.61 -9.63 27.74
#